data_AF-K0KF34-F1
#
_entry.id   AF-K0KF34-F1
#
_cell.length_a   1.000
_cell.length_b   1.000
_cell.length_c   1.000
_cell.angle_alpha   90.00
_cell.angle_beta   90.00
_cell.angle_gamma   90.00
#
_symmetry.space_group_name_H-M   'P 1'
#
loop_
_entity.id
_entity.type
_entity.pdbx_description
1 polymer ?
#
loop_
_entity_poly.entity_id
_entity_poly.type
_entity_poly.pdbx_seq_one_letter_code
_entity_poly.pdbx_strand_id
1 'polypeptide(L)'
;MSMPKEEVHQFQDIFIEMAVELRGEPYTSHVAPDESEDDIEDSSNWVVSQGREQYETVLADPSLMPAQVEVDDPTILFPVAFDVYWQRFGEQLDVM
;
A
#
# COMPACT_ATOMS: atom_id res chain seq x y z
N MET A 1 -8.01 18.98 -13.18
CA MET A 1 -9.24 18.17 -13.24
C MET A 1 -9.21 17.21 -12.06
N SER A 2 -10.33 17.00 -11.37
CA SER A 2 -10.41 16.05 -10.26
C SER A 2 -10.80 14.67 -10.79
N MET A 3 -10.18 13.59 -10.28
CA MET A 3 -10.51 12.21 -10.67
C MET A 3 -12.00 11.88 -10.41
N PRO A 4 -12.77 11.32 -11.34
CA PRO A 4 -14.13 10.82 -11.11
C PRO A 4 -14.17 9.68 -10.07
N LYS A 5 -15.38 9.34 -9.61
CA LYS A 5 -15.63 8.38 -8.52
C LYS A 5 -15.02 7.01 -8.84
N GLU A 6 -15.25 6.53 -10.05
CA GLU A 6 -14.78 5.24 -10.54
C GLU A 6 -13.25 5.19 -10.65
N GLU A 7 -12.60 6.30 -11.02
CA GLU A 7 -11.13 6.37 -11.08
C GLU A 7 -10.50 6.34 -9.68
N VAL A 8 -11.14 6.95 -8.67
CA VAL A 8 -10.66 6.86 -7.27
C VAL A 8 -10.79 5.44 -6.74
N HIS A 9 -11.89 4.75 -7.07
CA HIS A 9 -12.09 3.35 -6.72
C HIS A 9 -11.03 2.45 -7.38
N GLN A 10 -10.87 2.58 -8.70
CA GLN A 10 -9.89 1.82 -9.46
C GLN A 10 -8.47 2.06 -8.96
N PHE A 11 -8.14 3.31 -8.59
CA PHE A 11 -6.85 3.62 -7.98
C PHE A 11 -6.63 2.80 -6.70
N GLN A 12 -7.63 2.74 -5.81
CA GLN A 12 -7.50 2.01 -4.57
C GLN A 12 -7.43 0.49 -4.78
N ASP A 13 -8.21 -0.06 -5.72
CA ASP A 13 -8.15 -1.49 -6.06
C ASP A 13 -6.74 -1.87 -6.52
N ILE A 14 -6.16 -1.09 -7.45
CA ILE A 14 -4.80 -1.32 -7.94
C ILE A 14 -3.78 -1.20 -6.81
N PHE A 15 -3.93 -0.20 -5.94
CA PHE A 15 -3.04 -0.02 -4.79
C PHE A 15 -3.05 -1.27 -3.89
N ILE A 16 -4.23 -1.77 -3.56
CA ILE A 16 -4.42 -2.95 -2.70
C ILE A 16 -3.86 -4.19 -3.37
N GLU A 17 -4.19 -4.44 -4.64
CA GLU A 17 -3.68 -5.59 -5.39
C GLU A 17 -2.15 -5.62 -5.38
N MET A 18 -1.51 -4.48 -5.64
CA MET A 18 -0.05 -4.37 -5.62
C MET A 18 0.53 -4.59 -4.21
N ALA A 19 -0.09 -4.04 -3.17
CA ALA A 19 0.39 -4.20 -1.80
C ALA A 19 0.25 -5.65 -1.34
N VAL A 20 -0.87 -6.31 -1.65
CA VAL A 20 -1.12 -7.72 -1.30
C VAL A 20 -0.09 -8.66 -1.94
N GLU A 21 0.41 -8.37 -3.14
CA GLU A 21 1.48 -9.15 -3.77
C GLU A 21 2.75 -9.22 -2.90
N LEU A 22 3.05 -8.15 -2.15
CA LEU A 22 4.22 -8.06 -1.27
C LEU A 22 4.03 -8.69 0.11
N ARG A 23 2.81 -9.16 0.45
CA ARG A 23 2.50 -9.76 1.76
C ARG A 23 2.83 -11.26 1.84
N GLY A 24 3.51 -11.80 0.83
CA GLY A 24 3.92 -13.21 0.77
C GLY A 24 5.42 -13.40 0.61
N GLU A 25 5.86 -14.66 0.62
CA GLU A 25 7.24 -15.00 0.28
C GLU A 25 7.53 -14.69 -1.19
N PRO A 26 8.72 -14.16 -1.53
CA PRO A 26 9.92 -14.03 -0.69
C PRO A 26 10.03 -12.75 0.15
N TYR A 27 9.08 -11.82 0.06
CA TYR A 27 9.20 -10.48 0.64
C TYR A 27 9.12 -10.49 2.17
N THR A 28 8.21 -11.31 2.72
CA THR A 28 7.99 -11.44 4.17
C THR A 28 9.22 -11.96 4.92
N SER A 29 10.09 -12.75 4.27
CA SER A 29 11.36 -13.20 4.87
C SER A 29 12.34 -12.06 5.19
N HIS A 30 12.13 -10.87 4.64
CA HIS A 30 12.99 -9.70 4.82
C HIS A 30 12.40 -8.64 5.74
N VAL A 31 11.12 -8.80 6.11
CA VAL A 31 10.51 -8.08 7.23
C VAL A 31 11.03 -8.72 8.53
N ALA A 32 11.17 -7.95 9.61
CA ALA A 32 11.78 -8.47 10.84
C ALA A 32 11.08 -9.74 11.37
N PRO A 33 11.82 -10.70 11.95
CA PRO A 33 11.33 -12.06 12.22
C PRO A 33 10.24 -12.18 13.31
N ASP A 34 9.97 -11.11 14.05
CA ASP A 34 8.96 -11.05 15.12
C ASP A 34 7.79 -10.10 14.76
N GLU A 35 7.73 -9.64 13.51
CA GLU A 35 6.74 -8.66 13.05
C GLU A 35 5.37 -9.30 12.84
N SER A 36 4.34 -8.53 13.16
CA SER A 36 2.93 -8.91 13.05
C SER A 36 2.41 -8.83 11.60
N GLU A 37 1.18 -9.31 11.38
CA GLU A 37 0.51 -9.12 10.08
C GLU A 37 0.38 -7.63 9.73
N ASP A 38 0.21 -6.77 10.73
CA ASP A 38 0.09 -5.32 10.55
C ASP A 38 1.43 -4.70 10.06
N ASP A 39 2.55 -5.17 10.59
CA ASP A 39 3.87 -4.68 10.20
C ASP A 39 4.25 -5.07 8.76
N ILE A 40 3.81 -6.26 8.32
CA ILE A 40 3.93 -6.71 6.91
C ILE A 40 3.05 -5.85 6.01
N GLU A 41 1.83 -5.52 6.45
CA GLU A 41 0.91 -4.65 5.73
C GLU A 41 1.47 -3.23 5.59
N ASP A 42 1.98 -2.63 6.66
CA ASP A 42 2.56 -1.29 6.64
C ASP A 42 3.77 -1.21 5.72
N SER A 43 4.65 -2.21 5.78
CA SER A 43 5.81 -2.33 4.88
C SER A 43 5.39 -2.42 3.42
N SER A 44 4.35 -3.22 3.12
CA SER A 44 3.82 -3.39 1.76
C SER A 44 3.17 -2.12 1.24
N ASN A 45 2.34 -1.48 2.05
CA ASN A 45 1.67 -0.23 1.72
C ASN A 45 2.69 0.90 1.51
N TRP A 46 3.76 0.95 2.32
CA TRP A 46 4.83 1.92 2.17
C TRP A 46 5.54 1.79 0.82
N VAL A 47 5.90 0.56 0.42
CA VAL A 47 6.59 0.31 -0.87
C VAL A 47 5.75 0.80 -2.05
N VAL A 48 4.46 0.47 -2.09
CA VAL A 48 3.56 0.93 -3.16
C VAL A 48 3.40 2.45 -3.14
N SER A 49 3.38 3.05 -1.95
CA SER A 49 3.24 4.51 -1.77
C SER A 49 4.43 5.30 -2.31
N GLN A 50 5.63 4.71 -2.37
CA GLN A 50 6.80 5.34 -2.99
C GLN A 50 6.72 5.36 -4.53
N GLY A 51 5.74 4.67 -5.10
CA GLY A 51 5.48 4.63 -6.53
C GLY A 51 6.18 3.48 -7.25
N ARG A 52 5.96 3.46 -8.56
CA ARG A 52 6.25 2.31 -9.43
C ARG A 52 7.72 1.87 -9.41
N GLU A 53 8.66 2.80 -9.44
CA GLU A 53 10.10 2.47 -9.50
C GLU A 53 10.57 1.73 -8.23
N GLN A 54 10.11 2.17 -7.06
CA GLN A 54 10.41 1.48 -5.81
C GLN A 54 9.77 0.09 -5.76
N TYR A 55 8.50 0.00 -6.18
CA TYR A 55 7.79 -1.27 -6.26
C TYR A 55 8.50 -2.27 -7.18
N GLU A 56 8.86 -1.87 -8.40
CA GLU A 56 9.59 -2.73 -9.35
C GLU A 56 10.99 -3.12 -8.82
N THR A 57 11.63 -2.23 -8.06
CA THR A 57 12.93 -2.51 -7.42
C THR A 57 12.80 -3.61 -6.37
N VAL A 58 11.75 -3.58 -5.53
CA VAL A 58 11.48 -4.63 -4.53
C VAL A 58 11.06 -5.95 -5.19
N LEU A 59 10.28 -5.91 -6.28
CA LEU A 59 9.97 -7.11 -7.06
C LEU A 59 11.24 -7.77 -7.64
N ALA A 60 12.21 -6.97 -8.06
CA ALA A 60 13.47 -7.46 -8.62
C ALA A 60 14.42 -7.99 -7.54
N ASP A 61 14.40 -7.39 -6.35
CA ASP A 61 15.22 -7.77 -5.20
C ASP A 61 14.40 -7.70 -3.89
N PRO A 62 13.82 -8.83 -3.45
CA PRO A 62 13.01 -8.90 -2.23
C PRO A 62 13.75 -8.46 -0.96
N SER A 63 15.08 -8.48 -0.95
CA SER A 63 15.88 -8.04 0.20
C SER A 63 15.82 -6.55 0.47
N LEU A 64 15.28 -5.78 -0.49
CA LEU A 64 15.02 -4.35 -0.38
C LEU A 64 13.67 -4.03 0.26
N MET A 65 12.91 -5.05 0.68
CA MET A 65 11.72 -4.84 1.51
C MET A 65 12.13 -4.08 2.78
N PRO A 66 11.41 -3.01 3.17
CA PRO A 66 11.68 -2.35 4.44
C PRO A 66 11.45 -3.33 5.59
N ALA A 67 12.43 -3.45 6.47
CA ALA A 67 12.34 -4.36 7.61
C ALA A 67 11.32 -3.88 8.66
N GLN A 68 11.12 -2.56 8.74
CA GLN A 68 10.19 -1.88 9.63
C GLN A 68 9.82 -0.53 9.00
N VAL A 69 8.56 -0.12 9.17
CA VAL A 69 8.06 1.21 8.84
C VAL A 69 7.44 1.80 10.11
N GLU A 70 7.55 3.12 10.30
CA GLU A 70 6.91 3.75 11.46
C GLU A 70 5.38 3.68 11.32
N VAL A 71 4.71 3.28 12.40
CA VAL A 71 3.25 3.37 12.50
C VAL A 71 2.85 4.84 12.27
N ASP A 72 1.86 5.06 11.41
CA ASP A 72 1.40 6.38 10.96
C ASP A 72 2.42 7.18 10.12
N ASP A 73 3.39 6.52 9.45
CA ASP A 73 4.27 7.21 8.48
C ASP A 73 3.39 7.94 7.44
N PRO A 74 3.48 9.29 7.36
CA PRO A 74 2.62 10.09 6.49
C PRO A 74 2.90 9.86 4.99
N THR A 75 3.95 9.11 4.67
CA THR A 75 4.25 8.67 3.31
C THR A 75 3.47 7.43 2.90
N ILE A 76 2.77 6.75 3.81
CA ILE A 76 1.83 5.68 3.48
C ILE A 76 0.54 6.29 2.93
N LEU A 77 0.29 6.09 1.64
CA LEU A 77 -0.83 6.68 0.90
C LEU A 77 -2.09 5.80 0.90
N PHE A 78 -2.03 4.58 1.45
CA PHE A 78 -3.16 3.65 1.54
C PHE A 78 -4.48 4.29 2.03
N PRO A 79 -4.52 5.07 3.14
CA PRO A 79 -5.79 5.63 3.63
C PRO A 79 -6.31 6.80 2.78
N VAL A 80 -5.47 7.40 1.93
CA VAL A 80 -5.77 8.67 1.25
C VAL A 80 -6.96 8.55 0.30
N ALA A 81 -7.11 7.44 -0.42
CA ALA A 81 -8.24 7.27 -1.33
C ALA A 81 -9.57 7.20 -0.58
N PHE A 82 -9.62 6.54 0.59
CA PHE A 82 -10.80 6.48 1.43
C PHE A 82 -11.21 7.89 1.92
N ASP A 83 -10.24 8.67 2.39
CA ASP A 83 -10.46 10.04 2.84
C ASP A 83 -10.98 10.94 1.71
N VAL A 84 -10.32 10.88 0.55
CA VAL A 84 -10.71 11.66 -0.64
C VAL A 84 -12.10 11.28 -1.10
N TYR A 85 -12.43 9.99 -1.09
CA TYR A 85 -13.73 9.49 -1.53
C TYR A 85 -14.85 9.94 -0.59
N TRP A 86 -14.65 9.82 0.72
CA TRP A 86 -15.58 10.31 1.73
C TRP A 86 -15.80 11.82 1.61
N GLN A 87 -14.71 12.60 1.56
CA GLN A 87 -14.78 14.06 1.51
C GLN A 87 -15.49 14.58 0.25
N ARG A 88 -15.33 13.89 -0.89
CA ARG A 88 -15.85 14.35 -2.18
C ARG A 88 -17.24 13.82 -2.51
N PHE A 89 -17.58 12.62 -2.05
CA PHE A 89 -18.80 11.92 -2.44
C PHE A 89 -19.75 11.65 -1.27
N GLY A 90 -19.28 11.79 -0.02
CA GLY A 90 -20.09 11.54 1.18
C GLY A 90 -20.43 10.07 1.40
N GLU A 91 -19.66 9.16 0.80
CA GLU A 91 -19.85 7.71 0.82
C GLU A 91 -18.55 7.04 1.27
N GLN A 92 -18.64 5.85 1.86
CA GLN A 92 -17.45 5.03 2.10
C GLN A 92 -16.98 4.42 0.78
N LEU A 93 -15.66 4.38 0.59
CA LEU A 93 -15.05 3.63 -0.51
C LEU A 93 -15.06 2.16 -0.10
N ASP A 94 -15.82 1.37 -0.85
CA ASP A 94 -15.87 -0.08 -0.69
C ASP A 94 -14.77 -0.68 -1.56
N VAL A 95 -13.95 -1.56 -1.00
CA VAL A 95 -12.90 -2.29 -1.74
C VAL A 95 -13.08 -3.77 -1.45
N MET A 96 -12.83 -4.58 -2.48
CA MET A 96 -13.01 -6.03 -2.43
C MET A 96 -11.91 -6.76 -1.66
#